data_AF-A0A8J6PVR5-F1
#
_entry.id   AF-A0A8J6PVR5-F1
#
_cell.length_a   1.000
_cell.length_b   1.000
_cell.length_c   1.000
_cell.angle_alpha   90.00
_cell.angle_beta   90.00
_cell.angle_gamma   90.00
#
_symmetry.space_group_name_H-M   'P 1'
#
loop_
_entity.id
_entity.type
_entity.pdbx_description
1 polymer ?
#
loop_
_entity_poly.entity_id
_entity_poly.type
_entity_poly.pdbx_seq_one_letter_code
_entity_poly.pdbx_strand_id
1 'polypeptide(L)'
;MLISLLRTYLYPYRRQLLGVVLLQLVAVVASLYLPSLNADLIDNGVTKGDIGYIWTTGLWMLAVTLVQILCSVGSVFLGAKAAMAAGRDMRGAILHRVGTFSAREVGHFGAPSLITRNTNDVQQVQLLIVMSCTILVMAPIMCVGGIIMSLREDLSLAWVLVVAVPALGLSMALIIARMVPGFRVMQTKIDAVNRVLREQITGI
;
A
#
# COMPACT_ATOMS: atom_id res chain seq x y z
N MET A 1 2.12 8.94 18.03
CA MET A 1 0.84 8.34 18.49
C MET A 1 0.35 7.22 17.57
N LEU A 2 0.20 7.44 16.25
CA LEU A 2 -0.29 6.41 15.31
C LEU A 2 0.54 5.10 15.32
N ILE A 3 1.87 5.21 15.34
CA ILE A 3 2.79 4.06 15.36
C ILE A 3 2.60 3.20 16.61
N SER A 4 2.36 3.81 17.77
CA SER A 4 2.09 3.08 19.01
C SER A 4 0.77 2.33 18.94
N LEU A 5 -0.26 2.95 18.36
CA LEU A 5 -1.58 2.36 18.20
C LEU A 5 -1.51 1.16 17.24
N LEU A 6 -0.86 1.33 16.08
CA LEU A 6 -0.61 0.25 15.15
C LEU A 6 0.17 -0.89 15.81
N ARG A 7 1.24 -0.60 16.55
CA ARG A 7 2.04 -1.64 17.21
C ARG A 7 1.20 -2.46 18.20
N THR A 8 0.34 -1.83 19.00
CA THR A 8 -0.51 -2.53 19.98
C THR A 8 -1.53 -3.43 19.30
N TYR A 9 -2.24 -2.92 18.29
CA TYR A 9 -3.33 -3.68 17.65
C TYR A 9 -2.87 -4.65 16.54
N LEU A 10 -1.68 -4.48 15.97
CA LEU A 10 -1.12 -5.40 14.96
C LEU A 10 -0.23 -6.50 15.57
N TYR A 11 0.29 -6.33 16.78
CA TYR A 11 1.17 -7.33 17.42
C TYR A 11 0.56 -8.74 17.50
N PRO A 12 -0.73 -8.92 17.84
CA PRO A 12 -1.37 -10.25 17.84
C PRO A 12 -1.38 -10.91 16.46
N TYR A 13 -1.37 -10.11 15.39
CA TYR A 13 -1.49 -10.56 13.99
C TYR A 13 -0.14 -10.67 13.28
N ARG A 14 0.98 -10.63 14.00
CA ARG A 14 2.35 -10.69 13.43
C ARG A 14 2.60 -11.89 12.50
N ARG A 15 1.97 -13.04 12.76
CA ARG A 15 2.08 -14.24 11.91
C ARG A 15 1.45 -14.02 10.52
N GLN A 16 0.32 -13.31 10.48
CA GLN A 16 -0.35 -12.96 9.23
C GLN A 16 0.49 -11.94 8.46
N LEU A 17 1.03 -10.93 9.16
CA LEU A 17 1.92 -9.92 8.55
C LEU A 17 3.22 -10.53 8.00
N LEU A 18 3.81 -11.50 8.71
CA LEU A 18 4.97 -12.24 8.20
C LEU A 18 4.58 -13.02 6.92
N GLY A 19 3.42 -13.67 6.92
CA GLY A 19 2.88 -14.35 5.74
C GLY A 19 2.68 -13.41 4.55
N VAL A 20 2.16 -12.20 4.77
CA VAL A 20 2.05 -11.15 3.74
C VAL A 20 3.41 -10.86 3.13
N VAL A 21 4.43 -10.55 3.94
CA VAL A 21 5.77 -10.21 3.44
C VAL A 21 6.38 -11.35 2.62
N LEU A 22 6.28 -12.59 3.11
CA LEU A 22 6.83 -13.75 2.41
C LEU A 22 6.11 -14.02 1.08
N LEU A 23 4.78 -13.99 1.07
CA LEU A 23 3.99 -14.19 -0.15
C LEU A 23 4.20 -13.06 -1.15
N GLN A 24 4.30 -11.81 -0.69
CA GLN A 24 4.60 -10.67 -1.55
C GLN A 24 5.99 -10.79 -2.16
N LEU A 25 6.98 -11.26 -1.40
CA LEU A 25 8.33 -11.50 -1.91
C LEU A 25 8.32 -12.52 -3.04
N VAL A 26 7.67 -13.67 -2.84
CA VAL A 26 7.55 -14.70 -3.87
C VAL A 26 6.80 -14.16 -5.10
N ALA A 27 5.70 -13.44 -4.90
CA ALA A 27 4.92 -12.86 -5.99
C ALA A 27 5.74 -11.84 -6.80
N VAL A 28 6.49 -10.97 -6.14
CA VAL A 28 7.32 -9.96 -6.82
C VAL A 28 8.48 -10.61 -7.57
N VAL A 29 9.17 -11.58 -6.97
CA VAL A 29 10.24 -12.32 -7.65
C VAL A 29 9.69 -13.06 -8.87
N ALA A 30 8.55 -13.75 -8.75
CA ALA A 30 7.90 -14.40 -9.88
C ALA A 30 7.53 -13.40 -10.99
N SER A 31 7.00 -12.22 -10.64
CA SER A 31 6.68 -11.18 -11.64
C SER A 31 7.91 -10.61 -12.35
N LEU A 32 9.03 -10.49 -11.62
CA LEU A 32 10.29 -9.99 -12.17
C LEU A 32 11.06 -11.04 -12.97
N TYR A 33 10.71 -12.32 -12.82
CA TYR A 33 11.29 -13.42 -13.58
C TYR A 33 10.63 -13.59 -14.96
N LEU A 34 9.38 -13.15 -15.13
CA LEU A 34 8.65 -13.24 -16.40
C LEU A 34 9.34 -12.49 -17.56
N PRO A 35 9.87 -11.26 -17.40
CA PRO A 35 10.65 -10.59 -18.44
C PRO A 35 11.87 -11.38 -18.91
N SER A 36 12.63 -11.97 -17.98
CA SER A 36 13.82 -12.76 -18.33
C SER A 36 13.44 -14.06 -19.07
N LEU A 37 12.36 -14.74 -18.66
CA LEU A 37 11.80 -15.85 -19.43
C LEU A 37 11.33 -15.43 -20.82
N ASN A 38 10.78 -14.23 -20.95
CA ASN A 38 10.35 -13.67 -22.23
C ASN A 38 11.56 -13.36 -23.14
N ALA A 39 12.66 -12.83 -22.59
CA ALA A 39 13.91 -12.65 -23.31
C ALA A 39 14.48 -14.00 -23.79
N ASP A 40 14.56 -14.98 -22.90
CA ASP A 40 15.02 -16.34 -23.23
C ASP A 40 14.15 -17.00 -24.31
N LEU A 41 12.83 -16.80 -24.26
CA LEU A 41 11.90 -17.32 -25.27
C LEU A 41 12.18 -16.73 -26.66
N ILE A 42 12.55 -15.45 -26.74
CA ILE A 42 12.89 -14.79 -28.00
C ILE A 42 14.27 -15.25 -28.49
N ASP A 43 15.29 -15.21 -27.63
CA ASP A 43 16.69 -15.45 -28.00
C ASP A 43 17.03 -16.92 -28.22
N ASN A 44 16.34 -17.84 -27.54
CA ASN A 44 16.58 -19.28 -27.67
C ASN A 44 15.47 -20.03 -28.39
N GLY A 45 14.23 -19.50 -28.40
CA GLY A 45 13.11 -20.08 -29.12
C GLY A 45 12.92 -19.45 -30.50
N VAL A 46 12.46 -18.20 -30.51
CA VAL A 46 11.98 -17.54 -31.74
C VAL A 46 13.09 -17.32 -32.77
N THR A 47 14.23 -16.77 -32.35
CA THR A 47 15.36 -16.48 -33.27
C THR A 47 16.02 -17.74 -33.82
N LYS A 48 16.00 -18.85 -33.06
CA LYS A 48 16.54 -20.16 -33.47
C LYS A 48 15.50 -21.05 -34.18
N GLY A 49 14.23 -20.66 -34.17
CA GLY A 49 13.13 -21.44 -34.75
C GLY A 49 12.78 -22.72 -33.97
N ASP A 50 13.17 -22.84 -32.69
CA ASP A 50 12.91 -24.03 -31.89
C ASP A 50 11.51 -23.98 -31.25
N ILE A 51 10.55 -24.63 -31.93
CA ILE A 51 9.15 -24.72 -31.49
C ILE A 51 9.03 -25.47 -30.15
N GLY A 52 9.88 -26.46 -29.88
CA GLY A 52 9.87 -27.22 -28.64
C GLY A 52 10.27 -26.36 -27.44
N TYR A 53 11.29 -25.52 -27.62
CA TYR A 53 11.70 -24.54 -26.60
C TYR A 53 10.60 -23.50 -26.33
N ILE A 54 9.90 -23.03 -27.36
CA ILE A 54 8.79 -22.07 -27.21
C ILE A 54 7.67 -22.67 -26.36
N TRP A 55 7.24 -23.91 -26.63
CA TRP A 55 6.17 -24.56 -25.89
C TRP A 55 6.54 -24.82 -24.42
N THR A 56 7.74 -25.33 -24.18
CA THR A 56 8.21 -25.63 -22.82
C THR A 56 8.41 -24.36 -21.99
N THR A 57 9.02 -23.33 -22.56
CA THR A 57 9.20 -22.02 -21.91
C THR A 57 7.86 -21.32 -21.67
N GLY A 58 6.94 -21.35 -22.64
CA GLY A 58 5.59 -20.81 -22.48
C GLY A 58 4.79 -21.52 -21.39
N LEU A 59 4.88 -22.85 -21.28
CA LEU A 59 4.28 -23.60 -20.18
C LEU A 59 4.89 -23.21 -18.83
N TRP A 60 6.21 -22.98 -18.79
CA TRP A 60 6.87 -22.48 -17.59
C TRP A 60 6.40 -21.09 -17.18
N MET A 61 6.24 -20.16 -18.13
CA MET A 61 5.69 -18.82 -17.87
C MET A 61 4.28 -18.90 -17.28
N LEU A 62 3.43 -19.82 -17.77
CA LEU A 62 2.10 -20.05 -17.21
C LEU A 62 2.16 -20.56 -15.77
N ALA A 63 3.03 -21.52 -15.47
CA ALA A 63 3.20 -22.04 -14.12
C ALA A 63 3.72 -20.96 -13.14
N VAL A 64 4.71 -20.16 -13.56
CA VAL A 64 5.24 -19.03 -12.77
C VAL A 64 4.15 -17.99 -12.52
N THR A 65 3.35 -17.66 -13.53
CA THR A 65 2.22 -16.73 -13.40
C THR A 65 1.16 -17.26 -12.44
N LEU A 66 0.87 -18.56 -12.47
CA LEU A 66 -0.09 -19.17 -11.55
C LEU A 66 0.40 -19.10 -10.10
N VAL A 67 1.68 -19.39 -9.84
CA VAL A 67 2.29 -19.22 -8.52
C VAL A 67 2.25 -17.76 -8.08
N GLN A 68 2.59 -16.82 -8.97
CA GLN A 68 2.53 -15.38 -8.71
C GLN A 68 1.12 -14.94 -8.29
N ILE A 69 0.08 -15.37 -9.01
CA ILE A 69 -1.32 -15.06 -8.71
C ILE A 69 -1.71 -15.63 -7.34
N LEU A 70 -1.41 -16.90 -7.07
CA LEU A 70 -1.75 -17.53 -5.79
C LEU A 70 -1.07 -16.82 -4.61
N CYS A 71 0.21 -16.47 -4.74
CA CYS A 71 0.95 -15.72 -3.73
C CYS A 71 0.39 -14.31 -3.55
N SER A 72 0.06 -13.62 -4.64
CA SER A 72 -0.49 -12.26 -4.60
C SER A 72 -1.87 -12.24 -3.92
N VAL A 73 -2.76 -13.15 -4.30
CA VAL A 73 -4.09 -13.31 -3.68
C VAL A 73 -3.94 -13.68 -2.20
N GLY A 74 -3.05 -14.62 -1.87
CA GLY A 74 -2.80 -15.03 -0.49
C GLY A 74 -2.26 -13.88 0.37
N SER A 75 -1.36 -13.07 -0.17
CA SER A 75 -0.83 -11.88 0.50
C SER A 75 -1.94 -10.86 0.79
N VAL A 76 -2.73 -10.50 -0.22
CA VAL A 76 -3.85 -9.56 -0.06
C VAL A 76 -4.88 -10.09 0.94
N PHE A 77 -5.21 -11.38 0.88
CA PHE A 77 -6.15 -12.01 1.79
C PHE A 77 -5.66 -11.97 3.25
N LEU A 78 -4.40 -12.33 3.51
CA LEU A 78 -3.83 -12.26 4.86
C LEU A 78 -3.74 -10.82 5.37
N GLY A 79 -3.34 -9.88 4.52
CA GLY A 79 -3.27 -8.46 4.86
C GLY A 79 -4.65 -7.88 5.18
N ALA A 80 -5.66 -8.19 4.37
CA ALA A 80 -7.04 -7.79 4.62
C ALA A 80 -7.58 -8.42 5.92
N LYS A 81 -7.33 -9.70 6.16
CA LYS A 81 -7.74 -10.39 7.39
C LYS A 81 -7.13 -9.75 8.63
N ALA A 82 -5.83 -9.42 8.60
CA ALA A 82 -5.13 -8.75 9.69
C ALA A 82 -5.70 -7.34 9.93
N ALA A 83 -5.93 -6.57 8.86
CA ALA A 83 -6.49 -5.22 8.95
C ALA A 83 -7.93 -5.22 9.51
N MET A 84 -8.77 -6.13 9.04
CA MET A 84 -10.16 -6.28 9.51
C MET A 84 -10.20 -6.68 10.99
N ALA A 85 -9.32 -7.58 11.42
CA ALA A 85 -9.24 -8.01 12.79
C ALA A 85 -8.73 -6.89 13.72
N ALA A 86 -7.66 -6.19 13.34
CA ALA A 86 -7.20 -5.00 14.05
C ALA A 86 -8.29 -3.90 14.11
N GLY A 87 -9.03 -3.69 13.01
CA GLY A 87 -10.17 -2.78 12.96
C GLY A 87 -11.27 -3.14 13.95
N ARG A 88 -11.59 -4.44 14.08
CA ARG A 88 -12.56 -4.95 15.06
C ARG A 88 -12.13 -4.66 16.49
N ASP A 89 -10.87 -4.96 16.81
CA ASP A 89 -10.31 -4.79 18.15
C ASP A 89 -10.26 -3.31 18.55
N MET A 90 -9.88 -2.43 17.61
CA MET A 90 -9.90 -0.98 17.81
C MET A 90 -11.31 -0.45 18.07
N ARG A 91 -12.31 -0.85 17.26
CA ARG A 91 -13.71 -0.43 17.49
C ARG A 91 -14.22 -0.87 18.85
N GLY A 92 -13.94 -2.12 19.23
CA GLY A 92 -14.31 -2.66 20.54
C GLY A 92 -13.67 -1.91 21.71
N ALA A 93 -12.36 -1.64 21.62
CA ALA A 93 -11.64 -0.90 22.67
C ALA A 93 -12.12 0.55 22.80
N ILE A 94 -12.40 1.24 21.68
CA ILE A 94 -12.94 2.60 21.71
C ILE A 94 -14.34 2.59 22.31
N LEU A 95 -15.21 1.66 21.91
CA LEU A 95 -16.57 1.57 22.45
C LEU A 95 -16.56 1.30 23.96
N HIS A 96 -15.73 0.35 24.41
CA HIS A 96 -15.57 0.06 25.83
C HIS A 96 -15.06 1.30 26.60
N ARG A 97 -14.09 2.03 26.03
CA ARG A 97 -13.57 3.25 26.66
C ARG A 97 -14.64 4.35 26.76
N VAL A 98 -15.43 4.55 25.71
CA VAL A 98 -16.54 5.51 25.73
C VAL A 98 -17.61 5.12 26.76
N GLY A 99 -17.87 3.83 26.96
CA GLY A 99 -18.77 3.34 28.00
C GLY A 99 -18.31 3.66 29.43
N THR A 100 -17.01 3.93 29.64
CA THR A 100 -16.47 4.33 30.95
C THR A 100 -16.47 5.84 31.20
N PHE A 101 -16.88 6.65 30.23
CA PHE A 101 -16.88 8.11 30.37
C PHE A 101 -18.04 8.61 31.22
N SER A 102 -17.75 9.60 32.05
CA SER A 102 -18.76 10.39 32.76
C SER A 102 -19.55 11.29 31.79
N ALA A 103 -20.74 11.74 32.21
CA ALA A 103 -21.54 12.69 31.42
C ALA A 103 -20.76 13.98 31.07
N ARG A 104 -19.84 14.42 31.95
CA ARG A 104 -18.96 15.57 31.69
C ARG A 104 -17.96 15.29 30.57
N GLU A 105 -17.37 14.11 30.54
CA GLU A 105 -16.41 13.73 29.48
C GLU A 105 -17.12 13.53 28.13
N VAL A 106 -18.31 12.91 28.12
CA VAL A 106 -19.13 12.81 26.91
C VAL A 106 -19.55 14.19 26.41
N GLY A 107 -19.91 15.11 27.32
CA GLY A 107 -20.20 16.51 26.98
C GLY A 107 -18.98 17.27 26.44
N HIS A 108 -17.77 16.97 26.93
CA HIS A 108 -16.53 17.60 26.46
C HIS A 108 -16.14 17.15 25.05
N PHE A 109 -16.18 15.85 24.76
CA PHE A 109 -15.84 15.33 23.44
C PHE A 109 -16.97 15.52 22.41
N GLY A 110 -18.23 15.50 22.87
CA GLY A 110 -19.42 15.53 22.03
C GLY A 110 -19.72 14.17 21.42
N ALA A 111 -20.97 13.70 21.59
CA ALA A 111 -21.44 12.44 21.02
C ALA A 111 -21.16 12.30 19.50
N PRO A 112 -21.34 13.35 18.67
CA PRO A 112 -21.03 13.25 17.23
C PRO A 112 -19.55 12.97 16.94
N SER A 113 -18.61 13.54 17.71
CA SER A 113 -17.18 13.30 17.52
C SER A 113 -16.79 11.88 17.96
N LEU A 114 -17.39 11.38 19.04
CA LEU A 114 -17.14 10.01 19.49
C LEU A 114 -17.63 8.97 18.47
N ILE A 115 -18.76 9.25 17.79
CA ILE A 115 -19.28 8.41 16.70
C ILE A 115 -18.29 8.42 15.53
N THR A 116 -17.87 9.59 15.04
CA THR A 116 -16.95 9.66 13.89
C THR A 116 -15.58 9.06 14.18
N ARG A 117 -15.09 9.18 15.42
CA ARG A 117 -13.85 8.52 15.86
C ARG A 117 -13.96 7.00 15.89
N ASN A 118 -15.12 6.43 16.24
CA ASN A 118 -15.32 4.99 16.22
C ASN A 118 -15.52 4.44 14.80
N THR A 119 -16.12 5.23 13.90
CA THR A 119 -16.43 4.81 12.52
C THR A 119 -15.35 5.20 11.53
N ASN A 120 -15.25 6.50 11.20
CA ASN A 120 -14.38 7.03 10.15
C ASN A 120 -12.91 6.88 10.50
N ASP A 121 -12.49 7.26 11.71
CA ASP A 121 -11.05 7.21 12.05
C ASP A 121 -10.56 5.76 12.08
N VAL A 122 -11.34 4.84 12.67
CA VAL A 122 -10.98 3.41 12.66
C VAL A 122 -10.96 2.86 11.24
N GLN A 123 -11.89 3.27 10.37
CA GLN A 123 -11.87 2.89 8.96
C GLN A 123 -10.63 3.42 8.23
N GLN A 124 -10.19 4.66 8.50
CA GLN A 124 -8.97 5.21 7.93
C GLN A 124 -7.72 4.44 8.38
N VAL A 125 -7.63 4.11 9.67
CA VAL A 125 -6.52 3.28 10.18
C VAL A 125 -6.57 1.88 9.57
N GLN A 126 -7.75 1.29 9.44
CA GLN A 126 -7.94 -0.01 8.79
C GLN A 126 -7.50 0.01 7.33
N LEU A 127 -7.89 1.05 6.56
CA LEU A 127 -7.45 1.24 5.19
C LEU A 127 -5.93 1.40 5.10
N LEU A 128 -5.34 2.19 6.00
CA LEU A 128 -3.89 2.36 6.09
C LEU A 128 -3.20 1.02 6.31
N ILE A 129 -3.72 0.14 7.16
CA ILE A 129 -3.15 -1.20 7.38
C ILE A 129 -3.23 -2.04 6.11
N VAL A 130 -4.38 -2.05 5.41
CA VAL A 130 -4.53 -2.77 4.14
C VAL A 130 -3.53 -2.26 3.10
N MET A 131 -3.49 -0.95 2.87
CA MET A 131 -2.57 -0.33 1.91
C MET A 131 -1.11 -0.57 2.27
N SER A 132 -0.80 -0.60 3.57
CA SER A 132 0.56 -0.90 4.03
C SER A 132 0.95 -2.33 3.66
N CYS A 133 0.06 -3.29 3.88
CA CYS A 133 0.29 -4.70 3.56
C CYS A 133 0.38 -4.94 2.04
N THR A 134 -0.38 -4.21 1.22
CA THR A 134 -0.47 -4.46 -0.22
C THR A 134 0.53 -3.65 -1.04
N ILE A 135 0.61 -2.34 -0.83
CA ILE A 135 1.40 -1.43 -1.67
C ILE A 135 2.73 -1.09 -0.99
N LEU A 136 2.68 -0.71 0.29
CA LEU A 136 3.85 -0.19 0.99
C LEU A 136 4.92 -1.27 1.21
N VAL A 137 4.53 -2.52 1.44
CA VAL A 137 5.45 -3.68 1.49
C VAL A 137 5.95 -4.05 0.10
N MET A 138 5.08 -4.03 -0.92
CA MET A 138 5.45 -4.42 -2.28
C MET A 138 6.47 -3.47 -2.91
N ALA A 139 6.27 -2.15 -2.75
CA ALA A 139 7.08 -1.12 -3.38
C ALA A 139 8.61 -1.27 -3.14
N PRO A 140 9.11 -1.41 -1.91
CA PRO A 140 10.54 -1.59 -1.67
C PRO A 140 11.06 -2.93 -2.19
N ILE A 141 10.29 -4.01 -2.06
CA ILE A 141 10.67 -5.34 -2.59
C ILE A 141 10.83 -5.26 -4.12
N MET A 142 9.88 -4.64 -4.80
CA MET A 142 9.89 -4.45 -6.25
C MET A 142 10.99 -3.51 -6.70
N CYS A 143 11.24 -2.42 -5.97
CA CYS A 143 12.34 -1.50 -6.26
C CYS A 143 13.69 -2.22 -6.20
N VAL A 144 13.98 -2.92 -5.09
CA VAL A 144 15.24 -3.64 -4.92
C VAL A 144 15.34 -4.80 -5.91
N GLY A 145 14.29 -5.62 -6.05
CA GLY A 145 14.27 -6.74 -6.97
C GLY A 145 14.43 -6.31 -8.43
N GLY A 146 13.76 -5.24 -8.83
CA GLY A 146 13.82 -4.70 -10.19
C GLY A 146 15.19 -4.14 -10.54
N ILE A 147 15.84 -3.43 -9.61
CA ILE A 147 17.22 -2.96 -9.80
C ILE A 147 18.17 -4.16 -9.97
N ILE A 148 18.05 -5.18 -9.12
CA ILE A 148 18.90 -6.38 -9.21
C ILE A 148 18.71 -7.11 -10.55
N MET A 149 17.46 -7.29 -11.00
CA MET A 149 17.19 -7.97 -12.26
C MET A 149 17.64 -7.15 -13.47
N SER A 150 17.44 -5.84 -13.46
CA SER A 150 17.94 -4.97 -14.54
C SER A 150 19.47 -4.99 -14.64
N LEU A 151 20.19 -4.99 -13.52
CA LEU A 151 21.65 -5.11 -13.51
C LEU A 151 22.14 -6.48 -14.00
N ARG A 152 21.31 -7.54 -13.89
CA ARG A 152 21.62 -8.88 -14.37
C ARG A 152 21.38 -9.05 -15.87
N GLU A 153 20.34 -8.42 -16.42
CA GLU A 153 20.04 -8.53 -17.85
C GLU A 153 21.05 -7.75 -18.71
N ASP A 154 21.28 -6.46 -18.41
CA ASP A 154 22.27 -5.68 -19.15
C ASP A 154 22.82 -4.53 -18.29
N LEU A 155 24.09 -4.64 -17.92
CA LEU A 155 24.78 -3.65 -17.08
C LEU A 155 25.01 -2.32 -17.82
N SER A 156 25.12 -2.34 -19.15
CA SER A 156 25.31 -1.15 -19.98
C SER A 156 24.04 -0.31 -20.03
N LEU A 157 22.88 -0.96 -20.17
CA LEU A 157 21.58 -0.29 -20.16
C LEU A 157 21.12 0.12 -18.75
N ALA A 158 21.57 -0.59 -17.71
CA ALA A 158 21.21 -0.27 -16.33
C ALA A 158 21.64 1.13 -15.86
N TRP A 159 22.66 1.74 -16.49
CA TRP A 159 23.05 3.13 -16.21
C TRP A 159 21.88 4.12 -16.41
N VAL A 160 20.97 3.82 -17.35
CA VAL A 160 19.79 4.64 -17.61
C VAL A 160 18.92 4.76 -16.37
N LEU A 161 18.80 3.70 -15.56
CA LEU A 161 18.06 3.73 -14.29
C LEU A 161 18.72 4.68 -13.27
N VAL A 162 20.06 4.72 -13.23
CA VAL A 162 20.82 5.59 -12.32
C VAL A 162 20.55 7.07 -12.58
N VAL A 163 20.19 7.46 -13.81
CA VAL A 163 19.80 8.84 -14.14
C VAL A 163 18.29 9.03 -14.08
N ALA A 164 17.52 8.10 -14.64
CA ALA A 164 16.07 8.21 -14.73
C ALA A 164 15.42 8.24 -13.34
N VAL A 165 15.86 7.39 -12.40
CA VAL A 165 15.26 7.32 -11.06
C VAL A 165 15.46 8.63 -10.27
N PRO A 166 16.67 9.20 -10.16
CA PRO A 166 16.86 10.51 -9.54
C PRO A 166 16.16 11.65 -10.29
N ALA A 167 16.15 11.64 -11.63
CA ALA A 167 15.47 12.67 -12.41
C ALA A 167 13.94 12.67 -12.17
N LEU A 168 13.33 11.49 -12.14
CA LEU A 168 11.92 11.32 -11.77
C LEU A 168 11.67 11.70 -10.31
N GLY A 169 12.53 11.27 -9.39
CA GLY A 169 12.45 11.63 -7.97
C GLY A 169 12.51 13.15 -7.75
N LEU A 170 13.43 13.84 -8.43
CA LEU A 170 13.59 15.28 -8.36
C LEU A 170 12.39 16.01 -8.97
N SER A 171 11.90 15.57 -10.13
CA SER A 171 10.74 16.20 -10.76
C SER A 171 9.48 16.04 -9.90
N MET A 172 9.23 14.86 -9.32
CA MET A 172 8.16 14.65 -8.36
C MET A 172 8.33 15.50 -7.10
N ALA A 173 9.54 15.60 -6.56
CA ALA A 173 9.81 16.44 -5.39
C ALA A 173 9.50 17.92 -5.66
N LEU A 174 9.89 18.44 -6.82
CA LEU A 174 9.60 19.81 -7.25
C LEU A 174 8.09 20.05 -7.41
N ILE A 175 7.38 19.12 -8.06
CA ILE A 175 5.92 19.19 -8.22
C ILE A 175 5.24 19.21 -6.85
N ILE A 176 5.58 18.27 -5.96
CA ILE A 176 5.00 18.17 -4.62
C ILE A 176 5.30 19.44 -3.80
N ALA A 177 6.54 19.94 -3.83
CA ALA A 177 6.93 21.14 -3.12
C ALA A 177 6.13 22.38 -3.55
N ARG A 178 5.74 22.46 -4.83
CA ARG A 178 4.89 23.54 -5.37
C ARG A 178 3.40 23.30 -5.10
N MET A 179 2.97 22.05 -5.11
CA MET A 179 1.56 21.65 -4.98
C MET A 179 1.06 21.78 -3.53
N VAL A 180 1.86 21.39 -2.53
CA VAL A 180 1.48 21.39 -1.11
C VAL A 180 1.06 22.78 -0.60
N PRO A 181 1.79 23.89 -0.89
CA PRO A 181 1.33 25.23 -0.54
C PRO A 181 -0.02 25.59 -1.17
N GLY A 182 -0.25 25.21 -2.43
CA GLY A 182 -1.52 25.44 -3.12
C GLY A 182 -2.70 24.74 -2.44
N PHE A 183 -2.52 23.49 -2.02
CA PHE A 183 -3.53 22.77 -1.23
C PHE A 183 -3.80 23.44 0.11
N ARG A 184 -2.78 23.97 0.79
CA ARG A 184 -2.99 24.70 2.05
C ARG A 184 -3.84 25.95 1.85
N VAL A 185 -3.58 26.72 0.80
CA VAL A 185 -4.40 27.91 0.46
C VAL A 185 -5.84 27.51 0.14
N MET A 186 -6.05 26.43 -0.61
CA MET A 186 -7.39 25.91 -0.88
C MET A 186 -8.11 25.51 0.41
N GLN A 187 -7.42 24.84 1.33
CA GLN A 187 -7.97 24.47 2.64
C GLN A 187 -8.45 25.70 3.41
N THR A 188 -7.64 26.78 3.44
CA THR A 188 -8.02 28.02 4.14
C THR A 188 -9.26 28.69 3.52
N LYS A 189 -9.41 28.62 2.20
CA LYS A 189 -10.60 29.15 1.49
C LYS A 189 -11.84 28.32 1.80
N ILE A 190 -11.73 26.99 1.81
CA ILE A 190 -12.83 26.09 2.19
C ILE A 190 -13.26 26.36 3.63
N ASP A 191 -12.32 26.54 4.55
CA ASP A 191 -12.61 26.83 5.95
C ASP A 191 -13.36 28.17 6.13
N ALA A 192 -12.99 29.19 5.34
CA ALA A 192 -13.70 30.47 5.33
C ALA A 192 -15.14 30.32 4.82
N VAL A 193 -15.36 29.58 3.73
CA VAL A 193 -16.72 29.31 3.20
C VAL A 193 -17.54 28.53 4.23
N ASN A 194 -16.97 27.50 4.86
CA ASN A 194 -17.64 26.74 5.91
C ASN A 194 -18.01 27.61 7.11
N ARG A 195 -17.16 28.58 7.47
CA ARG A 195 -17.46 29.53 8.54
C ARG A 195 -18.68 30.38 8.22
N VAL A 196 -18.73 30.98 7.02
CA VAL A 196 -19.86 31.81 6.57
C VAL A 196 -21.14 31.00 6.50
N LEU A 197 -21.09 29.78 5.95
CA LEU A 197 -22.24 28.88 5.92
C LEU A 197 -22.74 28.54 7.33
N ARG A 198 -21.82 28.31 8.27
CA ARG A 198 -22.17 28.04 9.66
C ARG A 198 -22.85 29.25 10.31
N GLU A 199 -22.28 30.44 10.16
CA GLU A 199 -22.84 31.71 10.65
C GLU A 199 -24.28 31.89 10.14
N GLN A 200 -24.50 31.73 8.83
CA GLN A 200 -25.83 31.82 8.19
C GLN A 200 -26.83 30.76 8.69
N ILE A 201 -26.40 29.52 8.91
CA ILE A 201 -27.27 28.46 9.44
C ILE A 201 -27.59 28.67 10.92
N THR A 202 -26.63 29.15 11.71
CA THR A 202 -26.82 29.41 13.16
C THR A 202 -27.52 30.74 13.44
N GLY A 203 -27.68 31.61 12.45
CA GLY A 203 -28.35 32.90 12.57
C GLY A 203 -27.57 33.93 13.39
N ILE A 204 -26.24 33.85 13.39
CA ILE A 204 -25.32 34.84 13.98
C ILE A 204 -24.76 35.71 12.85
#